data_AF-A0A6J8F1Z3-F1
#
_entry.id   AF-A0A6J8F1Z3-F1
#
_cell.length_a   1.000
_cell.length_b   1.000
_cell.length_c   1.000
_cell.angle_alpha   90.00
_cell.angle_beta   90.00
_cell.angle_gamma   90.00
#
_symmetry.space_group_name_H-M   'P 1'
#
loop_
_entity.id
_entity.type
_entity.pdbx_description
1 polymer ?
#
loop_
_entity_poly.entity_id
_entity_poly.type
_entity_poly.pdbx_seq_one_letter_code
_entity_poly.pdbx_strand_id
1 'polypeptide(L)'
;MDICHTIKKIRNNISKSGDGVFTKRRLKFKNNFIEWTHFKQAYLWDISTNPFPVHHKLTQEHIFLTSENKMRNHLAEEVLNSEMLHLMKLYKSSLGDAGTKIDATIELLQQTSVLIQNFKDSRPITDSSDERIKQNHDVLQWFIQWEKMIKDNSEITNKEKHLISHQTREDIISSIMGFEEMCIYKLKCSNASIIPSRVNSDVIENIFCQQRTLHNGANTNPTYLGYCHSVNSVILGQTSISRKSNAGGGAGAQLNQAVKANKKVQWFIFEE
;
A
#
# COMPACT_ATOMS: atom_id res chain seq x y z
N MET A 1 1.20 -10.69 -9.11
CA MET A 1 1.23 -9.21 -9.18
C MET A 1 1.70 -8.69 -7.82
N ASP A 2 2.29 -7.49 -7.75
CA ASP A 2 2.70 -6.86 -6.49
C ASP A 2 1.49 -6.33 -5.72
N ILE A 3 1.35 -6.74 -4.46
CA ILE A 3 0.23 -6.35 -3.60
C ILE A 3 0.16 -4.84 -3.36
N CYS A 4 1.30 -4.14 -3.23
CA CYS A 4 1.33 -2.69 -3.00
C CYS A 4 0.70 -1.95 -4.19
N HIS A 5 0.93 -2.45 -5.41
CA HIS A 5 0.26 -1.96 -6.60
C HIS A 5 -1.22 -2.32 -6.65
N THR A 6 -1.59 -3.51 -6.20
CA THR A 6 -3.00 -3.93 -6.11
C THR A 6 -3.78 -3.01 -5.15
N ILE A 7 -3.25 -2.70 -3.97
CA ILE A 7 -3.84 -1.74 -3.02
C ILE A 7 -4.00 -0.35 -3.66
N LYS A 8 -2.98 0.13 -4.39
CA LYS A 8 -3.07 1.38 -5.15
C LYS A 8 -4.18 1.34 -6.21
N LYS A 9 -4.32 0.24 -6.95
CA LYS A 9 -5.39 0.05 -7.94
C LYS A 9 -6.78 0.04 -7.27
N ILE A 10 -6.93 -0.58 -6.10
CA ILE A 10 -8.17 -0.54 -5.30
C ILE A 10 -8.52 0.91 -4.94
N ARG A 11 -7.59 1.65 -4.32
CA ARG A 11 -7.77 3.07 -3.98
C ARG A 11 -8.16 3.92 -5.19
N ASN A 12 -7.49 3.72 -6.32
CA ASN A 12 -7.79 4.45 -7.55
C ASN A 12 -9.17 4.11 -8.14
N ASN A 13 -9.68 2.88 -7.95
CA ASN A 13 -11.05 2.52 -8.31
C ASN A 13 -12.08 3.21 -7.39
N ILE A 14 -11.84 3.23 -6.08
CA ILE A 14 -12.69 3.92 -5.10
C ILE A 14 -12.72 5.43 -5.40
N SER A 15 -11.58 6.04 -5.72
CA SER A 15 -11.49 7.48 -6.04
C SER A 15 -12.35 7.91 -7.23
N LYS A 16 -12.74 6.96 -8.09
CA LYS A 16 -13.60 7.17 -9.27
C LYS A 16 -15.07 6.85 -8.98
N SER A 17 -15.38 6.41 -7.75
CA SER A 17 -16.70 5.99 -7.30
C SER A 17 -17.46 7.15 -6.66
N GLY A 18 -18.67 7.41 -7.16
CA GLY A 18 -19.62 8.37 -6.60
C GLY A 18 -20.68 8.78 -7.64
N ASP A 19 -21.39 9.87 -7.36
CA ASP A 19 -22.51 10.35 -8.17
C ASP A 19 -22.22 11.64 -8.97
N GLY A 20 -20.97 12.11 -8.99
CA GLY A 20 -20.57 13.30 -9.74
C GLY A 20 -20.47 13.10 -11.26
N VAL A 21 -20.55 14.19 -12.03
CA VAL A 21 -20.54 14.18 -13.51
C VAL A 21 -19.33 13.44 -14.11
N PHE A 22 -18.16 13.53 -13.47
CA PHE A 22 -16.93 12.88 -13.94
C PHE A 22 -16.64 11.52 -13.26
N THR A 23 -17.61 10.95 -12.55
CA THR A 23 -17.46 9.64 -11.90
C THR A 23 -17.57 8.52 -12.92
N LYS A 24 -16.63 7.57 -12.85
CA LYS A 24 -16.57 6.44 -13.78
C LYS A 24 -17.13 5.16 -13.18
N ARG A 25 -17.27 5.11 -11.85
CA ARG A 25 -17.75 3.95 -11.10
C ARG A 25 -18.80 4.37 -10.08
N ARG A 26 -19.56 3.39 -9.61
CA ARG A 26 -20.52 3.55 -8.51
C ARG A 26 -20.50 2.27 -7.69
N LEU A 27 -19.35 2.00 -7.06
CA LEU A 27 -19.08 0.76 -6.35
C LEU A 27 -20.19 0.51 -5.31
N LYS A 28 -20.73 -0.71 -5.30
CA LYS A 28 -21.83 -1.09 -4.43
C LYS A 28 -21.49 -2.42 -3.76
N PHE A 29 -21.69 -2.52 -2.46
CA PHE A 29 -21.60 -3.77 -1.72
C PHE A 29 -22.84 -3.91 -0.83
N LYS A 30 -23.53 -5.05 -0.93
CA LYS A 30 -24.89 -5.23 -0.39
C LYS A 30 -25.80 -4.09 -0.89
N ASN A 31 -26.42 -3.36 0.03
CA ASN A 31 -27.33 -2.24 -0.28
C ASN A 31 -26.67 -0.86 -0.21
N ASN A 32 -25.39 -0.79 0.16
CA ASN A 32 -24.68 0.47 0.38
C ASN A 32 -23.63 0.73 -0.70
N PHE A 33 -23.36 2.01 -0.95
CA PHE A 33 -22.32 2.44 -1.89
C PHE A 33 -20.96 2.56 -1.19
N ILE A 34 -19.91 2.39 -1.98
CA ILE A 34 -18.52 2.65 -1.56
C ILE A 34 -18.05 3.84 -2.38
N GLU A 35 -17.91 4.99 -1.74
CA GLU A 35 -17.64 6.25 -2.43
C GLU A 35 -16.43 6.96 -1.85
N TRP A 36 -15.72 7.71 -2.70
CA TRP A 36 -14.59 8.52 -2.26
C TRP A 36 -15.01 9.69 -1.35
N THR A 37 -16.27 10.11 -1.46
CA THR A 37 -16.90 11.12 -0.60
C THR A 37 -16.86 10.70 0.87
N HIS A 38 -17.04 9.41 1.18
CA HIS A 38 -16.96 8.90 2.55
C HIS A 38 -15.57 9.16 3.17
N PHE A 39 -14.50 8.89 2.42
CA PHE A 39 -13.12 9.16 2.85
C PHE A 39 -12.85 10.66 3.03
N LYS A 40 -13.33 11.48 2.10
CA LYS A 40 -13.22 12.93 2.18
C LYS A 40 -13.90 13.48 3.43
N GLN A 41 -15.13 13.05 3.69
CA GLN A 41 -15.90 13.54 4.82
C GLN A 41 -15.31 13.07 6.15
N ALA A 42 -14.87 11.82 6.25
CA ALA A 42 -14.19 11.32 7.45
C ALA A 42 -12.91 12.12 7.75
N TYR A 43 -12.11 12.43 6.73
CA TYR A 43 -10.93 13.29 6.88
C TYR A 43 -11.27 14.71 7.32
N LEU A 44 -12.24 15.35 6.66
CA LEU A 44 -12.68 16.71 7.00
C LEU A 44 -13.27 16.78 8.41
N TRP A 45 -13.98 15.74 8.83
CA TRP A 45 -14.47 15.59 10.19
C TRP A 45 -13.31 15.47 11.19
N ASP A 46 -12.30 14.64 10.90
CA ASP A 46 -11.14 14.44 11.79
C ASP A 46 -10.42 15.75 12.07
N ILE A 47 -10.08 16.50 11.02
CA ILE A 47 -9.33 17.77 11.14
C ILE A 47 -10.14 18.91 11.78
N SER A 48 -11.47 18.83 11.76
CA SER A 48 -12.34 19.89 12.28
C SER A 48 -12.83 19.62 13.70
N THR A 49 -12.97 18.35 14.06
CA THR A 49 -13.58 17.92 15.32
C THR A 49 -12.54 17.52 16.35
N ASN A 50 -11.46 16.85 15.94
CA ASN A 50 -10.48 16.30 16.86
C ASN A 50 -9.30 17.27 17.02
N PRO A 51 -8.96 17.71 18.25
CA PRO A 51 -7.77 18.52 18.50
C PRO A 51 -6.47 17.83 18.07
N PHE A 52 -6.46 16.49 18.15
CA PHE A 52 -5.41 15.63 17.64
C PHE A 52 -6.00 14.67 16.61
N PRO A 53 -5.52 14.69 15.35
CA PRO A 53 -6.06 13.81 14.32
C PRO A 53 -5.99 12.34 14.73
N VAL A 54 -7.10 11.63 14.57
CA VAL A 54 -7.17 10.19 14.82
C VAL A 54 -6.22 9.44 13.89
N HIS A 55 -6.16 9.85 12.63
CA HIS A 55 -5.22 9.29 11.66
C HIS A 55 -4.05 10.24 11.43
N HIS A 56 -3.01 10.11 12.25
CA HIS A 56 -1.88 11.04 12.32
C HIS A 56 -1.05 11.20 11.02
N LYS A 57 -1.08 10.22 10.12
CA LYS A 57 -0.38 10.27 8.81
C LYS A 57 -1.25 10.79 7.68
N LEU A 58 -2.56 10.89 7.88
CA LEU A 58 -3.48 11.25 6.82
C LEU A 58 -3.39 12.76 6.53
N THR A 59 -2.96 13.07 5.32
CA THR A 59 -2.80 14.45 4.84
C THR A 59 -3.73 14.75 3.67
N GLN A 60 -3.79 16.02 3.26
CA GLN A 60 -4.56 16.43 2.08
C GLN A 60 -4.14 15.66 0.81
N GLU A 61 -2.86 15.28 0.66
CA GLU A 61 -2.36 14.55 -0.51
C GLU A 61 -3.00 13.16 -0.66
N HIS A 62 -3.45 12.56 0.44
CA HIS A 62 -4.12 11.27 0.47
C HIS A 62 -5.55 11.34 -0.08
N ILE A 63 -6.21 12.47 0.13
CA ILE A 63 -7.65 12.66 -0.10
C ILE A 63 -7.91 13.45 -1.40
N PHE A 64 -7.13 14.51 -1.62
CA PHE A 64 -7.19 15.38 -2.79
C PHE A 64 -6.15 14.94 -3.81
N LEU A 65 -6.47 13.85 -4.51
CA LEU A 65 -5.54 13.15 -5.39
C LEU A 65 -5.24 13.91 -6.69
N THR A 66 -3.99 14.34 -6.85
CA THR A 66 -3.41 14.73 -8.13
C THR A 66 -3.04 13.49 -8.97
N SER A 67 -2.68 13.68 -10.24
CA SER A 67 -2.17 12.60 -11.09
C SER A 67 -0.92 11.93 -10.50
N GLU A 68 -0.07 12.69 -9.83
CA GLU A 68 1.13 12.19 -9.16
C GLU A 68 0.79 11.38 -7.90
N ASN A 69 -0.13 11.89 -7.07
CA ASN A 69 -0.53 11.22 -5.82
C ASN A 69 -1.23 9.89 -6.06
N LYS A 70 -1.86 9.72 -7.24
CA LYS A 70 -2.45 8.42 -7.67
C LYS A 70 -1.41 7.33 -7.90
N MET A 71 -0.14 7.69 -8.09
CA MET A 71 0.95 6.75 -8.36
C MET A 71 1.69 6.28 -7.10
N ARG A 72 1.60 7.03 -6.00
CA ARG A 72 2.30 6.74 -4.74
C ARG A 72 1.61 5.57 -4.00
N ASN A 73 2.34 4.47 -3.80
CA ASN A 73 1.84 3.27 -3.12
C ASN A 73 1.57 3.56 -1.63
N HIS A 74 2.50 4.23 -0.92
CA HIS A 74 2.34 4.52 0.52
C HIS A 74 1.07 5.33 0.83
N LEU A 75 0.72 6.33 0.02
CA LEU A 75 -0.53 7.08 0.20
C LEU A 75 -1.77 6.19 0.06
N ALA A 76 -1.71 5.17 -0.80
CA ALA A 76 -2.81 4.22 -0.95
C ALA A 76 -2.90 3.26 0.24
N GLU A 77 -1.75 2.81 0.75
CA GLU A 77 -1.66 1.97 1.94
C GLU A 77 -2.22 2.71 3.15
N GLU A 78 -1.81 3.96 3.39
CA GLU A 78 -2.29 4.77 4.51
C GLU A 78 -3.79 5.04 4.43
N VAL A 79 -4.35 5.30 3.24
CA VAL A 79 -5.81 5.45 3.04
C VAL A 79 -6.60 4.16 3.29
N LEU A 80 -5.99 2.98 3.17
CA LEU A 80 -6.71 1.70 3.21
C LEU A 80 -6.34 0.82 4.41
N ASN A 81 -5.56 1.34 5.35
CA ASN A 81 -5.05 0.62 6.52
C ASN A 81 -6.04 0.59 7.72
N SER A 82 -5.57 0.04 8.84
CA SER A 82 -6.31 -0.05 10.09
C SER A 82 -6.56 1.30 10.78
N GLU A 83 -5.71 2.31 10.58
CA GLU A 83 -5.91 3.65 11.13
C GLU A 83 -7.07 4.36 10.42
N MET A 84 -7.14 4.28 9.09
CA MET A 84 -8.29 4.79 8.34
C MET A 84 -9.58 4.03 8.72
N LEU A 85 -9.50 2.71 8.92
CA LEU A 85 -10.63 1.92 9.42
C LEU A 85 -11.10 2.43 10.79
N HIS A 86 -10.18 2.74 11.69
CA HIS A 86 -10.50 3.29 13.01
C HIS A 86 -11.16 4.66 12.89
N LEU A 87 -10.59 5.57 12.10
CA LEU A 87 -11.17 6.87 11.80
C LEU A 87 -12.58 6.75 11.22
N MET A 88 -12.79 5.87 10.24
CA MET A 88 -14.09 5.67 9.60
C MET A 88 -15.16 5.15 10.58
N LYS A 89 -14.77 4.30 11.54
CA LYS A 89 -15.66 3.84 12.61
C LYS A 89 -16.06 4.96 13.57
N LEU A 90 -15.12 5.82 13.97
CA LEU A 90 -15.44 6.97 14.82
C LEU A 90 -16.31 7.99 14.08
N TYR A 91 -16.00 8.24 12.80
CA TYR A 91 -16.82 9.08 11.94
C TYR A 91 -18.24 8.51 11.82
N LYS A 92 -18.40 7.19 11.63
CA LYS A 92 -19.73 6.54 11.66
C LYS A 92 -20.49 6.85 12.94
N SER A 93 -19.85 6.72 14.10
CA SER A 93 -20.48 7.00 15.39
C SER A 93 -20.93 8.46 15.52
N SER A 94 -20.20 9.40 14.91
CA SER A 94 -20.58 10.83 14.90
C SER A 94 -21.83 11.14 14.05
N LEU A 95 -22.18 10.28 13.09
CA LEU A 95 -23.28 10.49 12.16
C LEU A 95 -24.64 9.95 12.66
N GLY A 96 -24.67 9.20 13.77
CA GLY A 96 -25.88 8.52 14.23
C GLY A 96 -26.46 7.57 13.16
N ASP A 97 -27.78 7.62 12.94
CA ASP A 97 -28.48 6.73 11.99
C ASP A 97 -27.99 6.88 10.54
N ALA A 98 -27.52 8.07 10.16
CA ALA A 98 -26.96 8.32 8.83
C ALA A 98 -25.64 7.57 8.59
N GLY A 99 -24.98 7.09 9.65
CA GLY A 99 -23.74 6.32 9.58
C GLY A 99 -23.89 4.96 8.91
N THR A 100 -25.11 4.42 8.78
CA THR A 100 -25.37 3.16 8.05
C THR A 100 -24.96 3.22 6.58
N LYS A 101 -24.95 4.42 5.98
CA LYS A 101 -24.58 4.64 4.56
C LYS A 101 -23.11 4.29 4.27
N ILE A 102 -22.24 4.35 5.27
CA ILE A 102 -20.79 4.09 5.10
C ILE A 102 -20.39 2.66 5.47
N ASP A 103 -21.35 1.79 5.83
CA ASP A 103 -21.07 0.41 6.26
C ASP A 103 -20.31 -0.39 5.20
N ALA A 104 -20.71 -0.31 3.93
CA ALA A 104 -20.00 -0.97 2.85
C ALA A 104 -18.53 -0.51 2.73
N THR A 105 -18.26 0.77 3.05
CA THR A 105 -16.90 1.32 3.02
C THR A 105 -16.07 0.80 4.20
N ILE A 106 -16.69 0.69 5.38
CA ILE A 106 -16.06 0.08 6.56
C ILE A 106 -15.77 -1.39 6.32
N GLU A 107 -16.70 -2.15 5.73
CA GLU A 107 -16.51 -3.56 5.40
C GLU A 107 -15.34 -3.75 4.42
N LEU A 108 -15.23 -2.89 3.40
CA LEU A 108 -14.07 -2.90 2.50
C LEU A 108 -12.76 -2.60 3.25
N LEU A 109 -12.76 -1.59 4.13
CA LEU A 109 -11.58 -1.22 4.92
C LEU A 109 -11.15 -2.33 5.89
N GLN A 110 -12.09 -3.10 6.43
CA GLN A 110 -11.77 -4.30 7.23
C GLN A 110 -10.95 -5.29 6.41
N GLN A 111 -11.30 -5.51 5.13
CA GLN A 111 -10.56 -6.43 4.28
C GLN A 111 -9.20 -5.88 3.87
N THR A 112 -9.14 -4.62 3.42
CA THR A 112 -7.88 -4.02 2.93
C THR A 112 -6.87 -3.82 4.06
N SER A 113 -7.33 -3.49 5.27
CA SER A 113 -6.45 -3.32 6.42
C SER A 113 -5.75 -4.63 6.82
N VAL A 114 -6.45 -5.76 6.75
CA VAL A 114 -5.86 -7.10 6.99
C VAL A 114 -4.78 -7.40 5.96
N LEU A 115 -5.05 -7.19 4.67
CA LEU A 115 -4.04 -7.39 3.62
C LEU A 115 -2.81 -6.51 3.84
N ILE A 116 -3.00 -5.22 4.09
CA ILE A 116 -1.88 -4.30 4.32
C ILE A 116 -1.07 -4.73 5.55
N GLN A 117 -1.73 -5.07 6.65
CA GLN A 117 -1.06 -5.54 7.86
C GLN A 117 -0.22 -6.80 7.58
N ASN A 118 -0.80 -7.80 6.90
CA ASN A 118 -0.14 -9.08 6.65
C ASN A 118 1.02 -8.95 5.65
N PHE A 119 0.83 -8.22 4.56
CA PHE A 119 1.85 -8.05 3.53
C PHE A 119 2.95 -7.05 3.91
N LYS A 120 2.72 -6.16 4.88
CA LYS A 120 3.76 -5.28 5.44
C LYS A 120 4.44 -5.89 6.66
N ASP A 121 4.03 -7.08 7.10
CA ASP A 121 4.65 -7.76 8.23
C ASP A 121 6.10 -8.15 7.90
N SER A 122 7.01 -7.79 8.80
CA SER A 122 8.43 -8.13 8.72
C SER A 122 8.78 -9.43 9.44
N ARG A 123 7.82 -10.01 10.19
CA ARG A 123 7.99 -11.28 10.87
C ARG A 123 7.88 -12.43 9.86
N PRO A 124 8.79 -13.41 9.91
CA PRO A 124 8.74 -14.55 9.00
C PRO A 124 7.46 -15.39 9.20
N ILE A 125 6.94 -15.93 8.12
CA ILE A 125 6.03 -17.07 8.07
C ILE A 125 6.91 -18.32 8.01
N THR A 126 6.71 -19.23 8.96
CA THR A 126 7.50 -20.47 9.09
C THR A 126 6.64 -21.73 9.04
N ASP A 127 5.32 -21.61 9.06
CA ASP A 127 4.39 -22.73 9.05
C ASP A 127 3.25 -22.47 8.07
N SER A 128 2.76 -23.52 7.40
CA SER A 128 1.68 -23.40 6.42
C SER A 128 0.31 -23.09 7.06
N SER A 129 0.18 -23.25 8.37
CA SER A 129 -1.00 -22.93 9.18
C SER A 129 -0.94 -21.53 9.77
N ASP A 130 0.01 -20.68 9.34
CA ASP A 130 0.11 -19.30 9.80
C ASP A 130 -1.20 -18.55 9.54
N GLU A 131 -1.75 -17.93 10.59
CA GLU A 131 -3.05 -17.25 10.55
C GLU A 131 -3.09 -16.17 9.46
N ARG A 132 -1.95 -15.55 9.11
CA ARG A 132 -1.91 -14.53 8.06
C ARG A 132 -2.25 -15.10 6.69
N ILE A 133 -1.89 -16.36 6.41
CA ILE A 133 -2.24 -17.04 5.15
C ILE A 133 -3.77 -17.22 5.09
N LYS A 134 -4.35 -17.76 6.16
CA LYS A 134 -5.81 -17.95 6.28
C LYS A 134 -6.57 -16.64 6.18
N GLN A 135 -6.14 -15.60 6.88
CA GLN A 135 -6.75 -14.27 6.81
C GLN A 135 -6.70 -13.68 5.40
N ASN A 136 -5.58 -13.84 4.69
CA ASN A 136 -5.48 -13.40 3.30
C ASN A 136 -6.46 -14.16 2.41
N HIS A 137 -6.62 -15.47 2.63
CA HIS A 137 -7.59 -16.30 1.93
C HIS A 137 -9.03 -15.83 2.20
N ASP A 138 -9.38 -15.57 3.45
CA ASP A 138 -10.72 -15.07 3.83
C ASP A 138 -11.03 -13.72 3.16
N VAL A 139 -10.03 -12.82 3.09
CA VAL A 139 -10.17 -11.57 2.35
C VAL A 139 -10.42 -11.82 0.85
N LEU A 140 -9.69 -12.77 0.24
CA LEU A 140 -9.92 -13.14 -1.16
C LEU A 140 -11.34 -13.66 -1.37
N GLN A 141 -11.83 -14.54 -0.50
CA GLN A 141 -13.20 -15.05 -0.58
C GLN A 141 -14.22 -13.92 -0.46
N TRP A 142 -13.97 -12.91 0.37
CA TRP A 142 -14.83 -11.73 0.45
C TRP A 142 -14.90 -10.97 -0.88
N PHE A 143 -13.78 -10.77 -1.58
CA PHE A 143 -13.77 -10.12 -2.90
C PHE A 143 -14.50 -10.94 -3.97
N ILE A 144 -14.33 -12.27 -3.97
CA ILE A 144 -15.04 -13.18 -4.88
C ILE A 144 -16.55 -13.13 -4.60
N GLN A 145 -16.94 -13.17 -3.32
CA GLN A 145 -18.33 -13.08 -2.91
C GLN A 145 -18.95 -11.73 -3.29
N TRP A 146 -18.22 -10.62 -3.13
CA TRP A 146 -18.66 -9.31 -3.60
C TRP A 146 -18.94 -9.32 -5.10
N GLU A 147 -18.01 -9.80 -5.91
CA GLU A 147 -18.21 -9.90 -7.36
C GLU A 147 -19.45 -10.75 -7.71
N LYS A 148 -19.60 -11.91 -7.07
CA LYS A 148 -20.74 -12.80 -7.24
C LYS A 148 -22.06 -12.11 -6.89
N MET A 149 -22.14 -11.42 -5.74
CA MET A 149 -23.35 -10.73 -5.30
C MET A 149 -23.85 -9.68 -6.31
N ILE A 150 -22.93 -8.93 -6.94
CA ILE A 150 -23.32 -7.96 -7.97
C ILE A 150 -23.66 -8.64 -9.29
N LYS A 151 -22.92 -9.70 -9.66
CA LYS A 151 -23.16 -10.45 -10.89
C LYS A 151 -24.48 -11.22 -10.87
N ASP A 152 -24.91 -11.70 -9.72
CA ASP A 152 -26.15 -12.49 -9.57
C ASP A 152 -27.38 -11.60 -9.35
N ASN A 153 -27.19 -10.33 -8.97
CA ASN A 153 -28.30 -9.40 -8.77
C ASN A 153 -28.92 -8.96 -10.12
N SER A 154 -30.18 -9.32 -10.34
CA SER A 154 -30.95 -9.01 -11.56
C SER A 154 -31.39 -7.54 -11.66
N GLU A 155 -31.48 -6.82 -10.55
CA GLU A 155 -31.87 -5.40 -10.51
C GLU A 155 -30.75 -4.47 -11.01
N ILE A 156 -29.51 -4.97 -11.05
CA ILE A 156 -28.35 -4.20 -11.47
C ILE A 156 -28.09 -4.39 -12.97
N THR A 157 -28.39 -3.36 -13.77
CA THR A 157 -28.17 -3.39 -15.22
C THR A 157 -26.68 -3.28 -15.59
N ASN A 158 -25.96 -2.31 -15.02
CA ASN A 158 -24.54 -2.06 -15.33
C ASN A 158 -23.61 -2.61 -14.24
N LYS A 159 -23.54 -3.94 -14.15
CA LYS A 159 -22.82 -4.69 -13.10
C LYS A 159 -21.36 -4.25 -12.96
N GLU A 160 -20.65 -4.07 -14.07
CA GLU A 160 -19.24 -3.67 -14.05
C GLU A 160 -18.99 -2.26 -13.48
N LYS A 161 -19.96 -1.35 -13.56
CA LYS A 161 -19.86 -0.01 -12.94
C LYS A 161 -19.91 -0.10 -11.41
N HIS A 162 -20.55 -1.14 -10.88
CA HIS A 162 -20.72 -1.38 -9.44
C HIS A 162 -19.61 -2.21 -8.80
N LEU A 163 -18.65 -2.67 -9.59
CA LEU A 163 -17.48 -3.43 -9.16
C LEU A 163 -16.19 -2.65 -9.37
N ILE A 164 -15.14 -3.05 -8.65
CA ILE A 164 -13.75 -2.68 -8.97
C ILE A 164 -13.43 -3.16 -10.40
N SER A 165 -12.59 -2.46 -11.16
CA SER A 165 -12.24 -2.87 -12.53
C SER A 165 -11.81 -4.33 -12.62
N HIS A 166 -12.26 -5.02 -13.68
CA HIS A 166 -11.91 -6.41 -13.95
C HIS A 166 -10.41 -6.72 -13.78
N GLN A 167 -9.53 -5.91 -14.38
CA GLN A 167 -8.08 -6.10 -14.24
C GLN A 167 -7.62 -6.07 -12.79
N THR A 168 -8.19 -5.18 -11.97
CA THR A 168 -7.86 -5.11 -10.54
C THR A 168 -8.42 -6.30 -9.77
N ARG A 169 -9.54 -6.88 -10.18
CA ARG A 169 -10.05 -8.12 -9.58
C ARG A 169 -9.13 -9.30 -9.89
N GLU A 170 -8.66 -9.42 -11.13
CA GLU A 170 -7.63 -10.41 -11.50
C GLU A 170 -6.31 -10.19 -10.75
N ASP A 171 -5.89 -8.93 -10.57
CA ASP A 171 -4.71 -8.60 -9.77
C ASP A 171 -4.87 -9.02 -8.31
N ILE A 172 -6.05 -8.81 -7.70
CA ILE A 172 -6.35 -9.24 -6.32
C ILE A 172 -6.22 -10.76 -6.21
N ILE A 173 -6.91 -11.49 -7.08
CA ILE A 173 -6.91 -12.96 -7.10
C ILE A 173 -5.49 -13.48 -7.27
N SER A 174 -4.78 -13.04 -8.31
CA SER A 174 -3.43 -13.51 -8.61
C SER A 174 -2.39 -13.13 -7.55
N SER A 175 -2.52 -11.97 -6.91
CA SER A 175 -1.58 -11.54 -5.85
C SER A 175 -1.77 -12.39 -4.58
N ILE A 176 -3.02 -12.61 -4.16
CA ILE A 176 -3.30 -13.34 -2.91
C ILE A 176 -3.06 -14.84 -3.11
N MET A 177 -3.65 -15.45 -4.13
CA MET A 177 -3.45 -16.88 -4.42
C MET A 177 -1.99 -17.20 -4.71
N GLY A 178 -1.31 -16.34 -5.49
CA GLY A 178 0.10 -16.55 -5.81
C GLY A 178 1.00 -16.50 -4.57
N PHE A 179 0.69 -15.61 -3.62
CA PHE A 179 1.42 -15.54 -2.36
C PHE A 179 1.15 -16.75 -1.46
N GLU A 180 -0.11 -17.18 -1.35
CA GLU A 180 -0.51 -18.36 -0.59
C GLU A 180 0.19 -19.62 -1.12
N GLU A 181 0.10 -19.89 -2.42
CA GLU A 181 0.76 -21.05 -3.05
C GLU A 181 2.28 -21.00 -2.91
N MET A 182 2.88 -19.82 -3.06
CA MET A 182 4.32 -19.64 -2.81
C MET A 182 4.67 -20.01 -1.37
N CYS A 183 3.86 -19.59 -0.38
CA CYS A 183 4.08 -19.94 1.01
C CYS A 183 4.00 -21.45 1.23
N ILE A 184 2.89 -22.06 0.82
CA ILE A 184 2.65 -23.49 0.99
C ILE A 184 3.77 -24.31 0.33
N TYR A 185 4.14 -23.99 -0.91
CA TYR A 185 5.18 -24.70 -1.64
C TYR A 185 6.55 -24.59 -0.97
N LYS A 186 6.99 -23.36 -0.64
CA LYS A 186 8.32 -23.15 -0.06
C LYS A 186 8.44 -23.76 1.34
N LEU A 187 7.41 -23.67 2.16
CA LEU A 187 7.40 -24.24 3.51
C LEU A 187 7.39 -25.78 3.48
N LYS A 188 6.75 -26.40 2.48
CA LYS A 188 6.76 -27.86 2.30
C LYS A 188 8.06 -28.39 1.70
N CYS A 189 8.62 -27.68 0.73
CA CYS A 189 9.78 -28.16 -0.03
C CYS A 189 11.14 -27.71 0.54
N SER A 190 11.15 -26.82 1.54
CA SER A 190 12.39 -26.31 2.13
C SER A 190 12.18 -25.85 3.56
N ASN A 191 13.26 -25.81 4.35
CA ASN A 191 13.26 -25.19 5.69
C ASN A 191 13.33 -23.65 5.62
N ALA A 192 12.81 -23.05 4.54
CA ALA A 192 12.87 -21.61 4.32
C ALA A 192 11.70 -20.91 5.01
N SER A 193 11.95 -19.73 5.55
CA SER A 193 10.91 -18.82 6.02
C SER A 193 10.63 -17.72 5.01
N ILE A 194 9.40 -17.22 4.95
CA ILE A 194 9.02 -16.12 4.05
C ILE A 194 8.72 -14.87 4.86
N ILE A 195 9.31 -13.74 4.50
CA ILE A 195 8.99 -12.45 5.10
C ILE A 195 8.05 -11.71 4.14
N PRO A 196 6.74 -11.55 4.45
CA PRO A 196 5.76 -10.98 3.52
C PRO A 196 6.17 -9.62 2.94
N SER A 197 6.68 -8.73 3.80
CA SER A 197 7.15 -7.38 3.41
C SER A 197 8.34 -7.34 2.46
N ARG A 198 8.98 -8.49 2.18
CA ARG A 198 10.04 -8.61 1.18
C ARG A 198 9.53 -9.15 -0.16
N VAL A 199 8.27 -9.57 -0.24
CA VAL A 199 7.63 -10.13 -1.44
C VAL A 199 6.90 -9.03 -2.19
N ASN A 200 7.67 -8.04 -2.65
CA ASN A 200 7.19 -6.92 -3.46
C ASN A 200 8.31 -6.42 -4.39
N SER A 201 7.95 -5.46 -5.24
CA SER A 201 8.87 -4.86 -6.19
C SER A 201 9.56 -3.59 -5.65
N ASP A 202 9.32 -3.19 -4.39
CA ASP A 202 9.86 -1.94 -3.82
C ASP A 202 11.39 -1.90 -3.87
N VAL A 203 12.07 -3.03 -3.69
CA VAL A 203 13.54 -3.10 -3.79
C VAL A 203 14.02 -2.69 -5.19
N ILE A 204 13.31 -3.13 -6.23
CA ILE A 204 13.63 -2.80 -7.62
C ILE A 204 13.25 -1.34 -7.93
N GLU A 205 12.09 -0.88 -7.46
CA GLU A 205 11.72 0.53 -7.59
C GLU A 205 12.72 1.47 -6.92
N ASN A 206 13.26 1.08 -5.77
CA ASN A 206 14.29 1.85 -5.07
C ASN A 206 15.59 1.95 -5.87
N ILE A 207 15.97 0.90 -6.62
CA ILE A 207 17.10 0.95 -7.55
C ILE A 207 16.81 1.95 -8.69
N PHE A 208 15.61 1.94 -9.26
CA PHE A 208 15.23 2.93 -10.28
C PHE A 208 15.27 4.36 -9.74
N CYS A 209 14.82 4.58 -8.51
CA CYS A 209 14.91 5.89 -7.85
C CYS A 209 16.37 6.33 -7.62
N GLN A 210 17.24 5.42 -7.16
CA GLN A 210 18.66 5.71 -6.99
C GLN A 210 19.33 6.09 -8.32
N GLN A 211 19.05 5.31 -9.37
CA GLN A 211 19.54 5.56 -10.71
C GLN A 211 19.16 6.97 -11.18
N ARG A 212 17.88 7.36 -11.06
CA ARG A 212 17.42 8.71 -11.46
C ARG A 212 17.99 9.84 -10.59
N THR A 213 18.40 9.53 -9.36
CA THR A 213 18.88 10.53 -8.38
C THR A 213 20.40 10.73 -8.43
N LEU A 214 21.17 9.84 -9.08
CA LEU A 214 22.64 9.83 -9.07
C LEU A 214 23.27 11.19 -9.45
N HIS A 215 22.59 11.97 -10.29
CA HIS A 215 23.01 13.32 -10.70
C HIS A 215 22.16 14.43 -10.06
N ASN A 216 21.80 14.30 -8.78
CA ASN A 216 20.93 15.24 -8.06
C ASN A 216 19.58 15.51 -8.74
N GLY A 217 19.10 14.55 -9.54
CA GLY A 217 17.86 14.71 -10.32
C GLY A 217 17.98 15.61 -11.56
N ALA A 218 19.19 16.01 -11.97
CA ALA A 218 19.40 16.80 -13.18
C ALA A 218 19.10 16.02 -14.48
N ASN A 219 19.05 14.68 -14.41
CA ASN A 219 18.75 13.80 -15.54
C ASN A 219 17.76 12.69 -15.13
N THR A 220 16.50 13.07 -14.91
CA THR A 220 15.43 12.15 -14.46
C THR A 220 15.00 11.14 -15.53
N ASN A 221 15.30 11.41 -16.80
CA ASN A 221 14.97 10.57 -17.95
C ASN A 221 16.24 10.29 -18.77
N PRO A 222 17.13 9.42 -18.29
CA PRO A 222 18.41 9.14 -18.95
C PRO A 222 18.21 8.44 -20.30
N THR A 223 19.18 8.61 -21.20
CA THR A 223 19.32 7.73 -22.38
C THR A 223 19.73 6.32 -21.94
N TYR A 224 19.62 5.33 -22.85
CA TYR A 224 20.06 3.95 -22.58
C TYR A 224 21.51 3.89 -22.05
N LEU A 225 22.45 4.57 -22.71
CA LEU A 225 23.85 4.61 -22.26
C LEU A 225 23.99 5.28 -20.89
N GLY A 226 23.25 6.38 -20.65
CA GLY A 226 23.21 7.05 -19.36
C GLY A 226 22.68 6.14 -18.24
N TYR A 227 21.66 5.34 -18.53
CA TYR A 227 21.15 4.32 -17.62
C TYR A 227 22.23 3.25 -17.31
N CYS A 228 22.88 2.68 -18.34
CA CYS A 228 23.94 1.68 -18.15
C CYS A 228 25.08 2.19 -17.26
N HIS A 229 25.58 3.40 -17.52
CA HIS A 229 26.63 4.02 -16.70
C HIS A 229 26.16 4.27 -15.26
N SER A 230 24.91 4.74 -15.09
CA SER A 230 24.34 4.98 -13.77
C SER A 230 24.19 3.70 -12.95
N VAL A 231 23.72 2.61 -13.58
CA VAL A 231 23.58 1.30 -12.93
C VAL A 231 24.94 0.75 -12.51
N ASN A 232 25.96 0.83 -13.37
CA ASN A 232 27.33 0.45 -13.00
C ASN A 232 27.83 1.25 -11.79
N SER A 233 27.53 2.55 -11.75
CA SER A 233 27.89 3.41 -10.60
C SER A 233 27.16 2.98 -9.32
N VAL A 234 25.88 2.60 -9.39
CA VAL A 234 25.12 2.07 -8.24
C VAL A 234 25.70 0.74 -7.75
N ILE A 235 26.07 -0.16 -8.67
CA ILE A 235 26.66 -1.47 -8.36
C ILE A 235 28.04 -1.30 -7.70
N LEU A 236 28.89 -0.44 -8.28
CA LEU A 236 30.26 -0.21 -7.81
C LEU A 236 30.33 0.66 -6.55
N GLY A 237 29.38 1.58 -6.37
CA GLY A 237 29.40 2.62 -5.34
C GLY A 237 28.61 2.33 -4.06
N GLN A 238 28.21 1.08 -3.79
CA GLN A 238 27.28 0.70 -2.71
C GLN A 238 27.42 1.52 -1.40
N THR A 239 26.54 2.49 -1.20
CA THR A 239 25.91 2.75 0.11
C THR A 239 24.41 2.79 -0.09
N SER A 240 23.75 1.71 0.31
CA SER A 240 22.38 1.30 -0.07
C SER A 240 21.25 2.07 0.64
N ILE A 241 21.45 3.33 1.05
CA ILE A 241 20.42 4.09 1.77
C ILE A 241 20.25 5.48 1.15
N SER A 242 19.40 5.56 0.12
CA SER A 242 18.83 6.85 -0.29
C SER A 242 17.76 7.27 0.72
N ARG A 243 17.88 8.46 1.30
CA ARG A 243 16.87 9.06 2.20
C ARG A 243 15.54 9.40 1.50
N LYS A 244 15.47 9.27 0.17
CA LYS A 244 14.29 9.57 -0.65
C LYS A 244 13.62 8.30 -1.22
N SER A 245 14.04 7.12 -0.78
CA SER A 245 13.45 5.84 -1.21
C SER A 245 12.34 5.38 -0.26
N ASN A 246 11.48 4.47 -0.72
CA ASN A 246 10.35 3.94 0.07
C ASN A 246 10.79 3.18 1.34
N ALA A 247 12.09 2.96 1.55
CA ALA A 247 12.67 2.24 2.69
C ALA A 247 13.52 3.14 3.64
N GLY A 248 13.44 4.47 3.49
CA GLY A 248 14.35 5.42 4.17
C GLY A 248 14.23 5.59 5.69
N GLY A 249 13.61 4.66 6.44
CA GLY A 249 13.27 4.87 7.87
C GLY A 249 13.61 3.75 8.86
N GLY A 250 14.34 2.70 8.48
CA GLY A 250 14.61 1.55 9.36
C GLY A 250 16.00 1.52 10.01
N ALA A 251 16.12 0.79 11.13
CA ALA A 251 17.25 0.65 12.07
C ALA A 251 18.68 0.47 11.51
N GLY A 252 18.86 0.25 10.19
CA GLY A 252 20.17 0.21 9.54
C GLY A 252 20.93 1.55 9.55
N ALA A 253 20.26 2.67 9.85
CA ALA A 253 20.91 3.98 9.96
C ALA A 253 21.81 4.14 11.20
N GLN A 254 21.57 3.39 12.29
CA GLN A 254 22.28 3.57 13.57
C GLN A 254 23.66 2.88 13.60
N LEU A 255 23.85 1.79 12.86
CA LEU A 255 25.13 1.07 12.78
C LEU A 255 26.27 1.93 12.19
N ASN A 256 25.95 2.88 11.31
CA ASN A 256 26.97 3.69 10.62
C ASN A 256 27.48 4.90 11.41
N GLN A 257 26.82 5.31 12.50
CA GLN A 257 27.34 6.38 13.36
C GLN A 257 28.48 5.86 14.26
N ALA A 258 28.41 4.60 14.71
CA ALA A 258 29.46 3.97 15.52
C ALA A 258 30.77 3.79 14.74
N VAL A 259 30.70 3.45 13.45
CA VAL A 259 31.90 3.25 12.61
C VAL A 259 32.60 4.56 12.26
N LYS A 260 31.87 5.67 12.14
CA LYS A 260 32.47 7.01 11.90
C LYS A 260 33.13 7.60 13.15
N ALA A 261 32.68 7.24 14.35
CA ALA A 261 33.32 7.68 15.59
C ALA A 261 34.73 7.08 15.77
N ASN A 262 34.93 5.81 15.39
CA ASN A 262 36.22 5.13 15.54
C ASN A 262 37.32 5.60 14.57
N LYS A 263 36.98 6.24 13.44
CA LYS A 263 37.99 6.76 12.50
C LYS A 263 38.53 8.16 12.84
N LYS A 264 37.92 8.86 13.82
CA LYS A 264 38.33 10.23 14.19
C LYS A 264 39.42 10.30 15.27
N VAL A 265 39.85 9.17 15.85
CA VAL A 265 40.78 9.14 16.99
C VAL A 265 42.24 8.83 16.58
N GLN A 266 42.54 8.65 15.28
CA GLN A 266 43.84 8.09 14.85
C GLN A 266 44.68 9.00 13.94
N TRP A 267 44.65 10.33 14.15
CA TRP A 267 45.45 11.30 13.38
C TRP A 267 46.15 12.37 14.24
N PHE A 268 46.64 12.01 15.42
CA PHE A 268 47.67 12.79 16.08
C PHE A 268 48.74 11.84 16.61
N ILE A 269 50.00 12.29 16.51
CA ILE A 269 51.28 11.65 16.89
C ILE A 269 52.05 11.11 15.66
N PHE A 270 52.88 11.98 15.07
CA PHE A 270 54.33 11.84 14.84
C PHE A 270 54.79 12.82 13.75
N GLU A 271 55.55 13.83 14.14
CA GLU A 271 56.74 14.33 13.43
C GLU A 271 57.56 15.17 14.43
N GLU A 272 58.88 15.05 14.31
CA GLU A 272 59.95 15.47 15.24
C GLU A 272 60.01 16.98 15.55
#